data_AF-A0A831JPP3-F1
#
_entry.id   AF-A0A831JPP3-F1
#
_cell.length_a   1.000
_cell.length_b   1.000
_cell.length_c   1.000
_cell.angle_alpha   90.00
_cell.angle_beta   90.00
_cell.angle_gamma   90.00
#
_symmetry.space_group_name_H-M   'P 1'
#
loop_
_entity.id
_entity.type
_entity.pdbx_description
1 polymer ?
#
loop_
_entity_poly.entity_id
_entity_poly.type
_entity_poly.pdbx_seq_one_letter_code
_entity_poly.pdbx_strand_id
1 'polypeptide(L)'
;MSRLINIFPIVPHERKIKNLKIVDISENISNNEGFLYTDTYSKKKYLYPSGEDELTIEESPKFFSKLIVQGFLNRASSNSFKVFSGRVLNSVLDTSDPIYEDEFIRVYKGLTIQPIFWKSEESLNFGLIVDLRTRNEFKETILSKRSDLSQLPSASYTNIYKYYPEKASLIIDKIKIYTGERLSGISFQKRKIREDALKVKFDRMVELLKKILHFNPDMEKGKFRLPTQQEVSLLLKPCEILMVEEIT
;
A
#
# COMPACT_ATOMS: atom_id res chain seq x y z
N MET A 1 -10.51 -20.70 11.52
CA MET A 1 -10.12 -20.88 10.09
C MET A 1 -8.97 -19.93 9.79
N SER A 2 -7.86 -20.37 9.20
CA SER A 2 -6.78 -19.46 8.76
C SER A 2 -7.24 -18.67 7.52
N ARG A 3 -7.11 -17.36 7.54
CA ARG A 3 -7.30 -16.50 6.37
C ARG A 3 -5.93 -16.15 5.81
N LEU A 4 -5.65 -16.54 4.56
CA LEU A 4 -4.49 -16.06 3.83
C LEU A 4 -4.66 -14.56 3.59
N ILE A 5 -3.93 -13.75 4.35
CA ILE A 5 -3.79 -12.32 4.13
C ILE A 5 -2.39 -12.12 3.55
N ASN A 6 -2.26 -11.37 2.45
CA ASN A 6 -0.97 -11.10 1.81
C ASN A 6 -0.16 -10.13 2.67
N ILE A 7 0.49 -10.66 3.71
CA ILE A 7 1.27 -9.89 4.66
C ILE A 7 2.74 -10.08 4.35
N PHE A 8 3.42 -8.97 4.09
CA PHE A 8 4.85 -8.90 3.85
C PHE A 8 5.52 -8.40 5.13
N PRO A 9 6.26 -9.25 5.87
CA PRO A 9 6.88 -8.87 7.13
C PRO A 9 7.88 -7.73 6.99
N ILE A 10 7.93 -6.89 8.03
CA ILE A 10 8.92 -5.82 8.19
C ILE A 10 9.86 -6.20 9.33
N VAL A 11 11.16 -6.18 9.06
CA VAL A 11 12.21 -6.36 10.06
C VAL A 11 12.84 -4.99 10.32
N PRO A 12 12.57 -4.37 11.49
CA PRO A 12 13.26 -3.16 11.90
C PRO A 12 14.68 -3.49 12.36
N HIS A 13 15.68 -2.71 11.93
CA HIS A 13 17.06 -2.87 12.41
C HIS A 13 17.27 -2.22 13.79
N GLU A 14 16.46 -1.21 14.11
CA GLU A 14 16.43 -0.55 15.41
C GLU A 14 15.02 -0.62 15.99
N ARG A 15 14.89 -0.98 17.27
CA ARG A 15 13.59 -1.06 17.99
C ARG A 15 13.29 0.18 18.83
N LYS A 16 14.05 1.26 18.63
CA LYS A 16 13.92 2.50 19.40
C LYS A 16 14.05 3.69 18.46
N ILE A 17 13.21 4.70 18.64
CA ILE A 17 13.27 5.97 17.92
C ILE A 17 13.73 7.04 18.90
N LYS A 18 14.62 7.92 18.44
CA LYS A 18 15.19 9.03 19.21
C LYS A 18 14.79 10.37 18.60
N ASN A 19 15.04 11.46 19.32
CA ASN A 19 14.80 12.84 18.88
C ASN A 19 13.31 13.10 18.61
N LEU A 20 12.47 12.63 19.53
CA LEU A 20 11.02 12.80 19.51
C LEU A 20 10.59 13.86 20.51
N LYS A 21 9.42 14.44 20.23
CA LYS A 21 8.71 15.32 21.15
C LYS A 21 7.35 14.69 21.33
N ILE A 22 7.08 14.24 22.54
CA ILE A 22 5.83 13.59 22.92
C ILE A 22 5.06 14.57 23.80
N VAL A 23 3.91 15.02 23.33
CA VAL A 23 3.06 15.95 24.09
C VAL A 23 1.63 15.44 24.20
N ASP A 24 0.85 16.07 25.07
CA ASP A 24 -0.58 15.85 25.14
C ASP A 24 -1.31 16.32 23.86
N ILE A 25 -2.39 15.64 23.49
CA ILE A 25 -3.17 15.95 22.29
C ILE A 25 -3.78 17.36 22.29
N SER A 26 -3.99 17.96 23.47
CA SER A 26 -4.50 19.32 23.63
C SER A 26 -3.48 20.39 23.23
N GLU A 27 -2.18 20.08 23.23
CA GLU A 27 -1.15 21.04 22.84
C GLU A 27 -1.21 21.34 21.35
N ASN A 28 -1.14 22.62 21.00
CA ASN A 28 -1.16 23.05 19.61
C ASN A 28 0.27 23.02 19.06
N ILE A 29 0.54 22.10 18.14
CA ILE A 29 1.83 21.95 17.48
C ILE A 29 1.62 22.23 15.99
N SER A 30 2.37 23.19 15.45
CA SER A 30 2.48 23.40 14.01
C SER A 30 3.50 22.43 13.41
N ASN A 31 3.11 21.72 12.36
CA ASN A 31 3.99 20.79 11.64
C ASN A 31 4.85 21.54 10.62
N ASN A 32 5.77 22.40 11.08
CA ASN A 32 6.54 23.25 10.17
C ASN A 32 7.64 22.45 9.46
N GLU A 33 8.28 21.46 10.12
CA GLU A 33 9.24 20.53 9.49
C GLU A 33 9.24 19.20 10.26
N GLY A 34 8.45 18.21 9.82
CA GLY A 34 8.45 16.91 10.47
C GLY A 34 7.32 15.95 10.10
N PHE A 35 7.43 14.73 10.65
CA PHE A 35 6.38 13.74 10.73
C PHE A 35 5.62 13.93 12.06
N LEU A 36 4.37 14.37 11.95
CA LEU A 36 3.45 14.50 13.07
C LEU A 36 2.44 13.34 13.06
N TYR A 37 2.35 12.63 14.17
CA TYR A 37 1.32 11.61 14.39
C TYR A 37 0.52 11.92 15.64
N THR A 38 -0.81 11.85 15.51
CA THR A 38 -1.75 12.00 16.63
C THR A 38 -2.36 10.65 16.95
N ASP A 39 -2.12 10.15 18.16
CA ASP A 39 -2.82 8.99 18.70
C ASP A 39 -3.94 9.45 19.63
N THR A 40 -5.17 9.36 19.14
CA THR A 40 -6.37 9.75 19.89
C THR A 40 -6.66 8.82 21.06
N TYR A 41 -6.18 7.57 21.03
CA TYR A 41 -6.42 6.60 22.11
C TYR A 41 -5.53 6.87 23.30
N SER A 42 -4.24 7.12 23.06
CA SER A 42 -3.29 7.47 24.13
C SER A 42 -3.31 8.96 24.47
N LYS A 43 -4.11 9.78 23.77
CA LYS A 43 -4.16 11.25 23.88
C LYS A 43 -2.79 11.91 23.73
N LYS A 44 -1.94 11.37 22.84
CA LYS A 44 -0.58 11.89 22.60
C LYS A 44 -0.37 12.34 21.17
N LYS A 45 0.48 13.35 20.98
CA LYS A 45 1.08 13.72 19.69
C LYS A 45 2.55 13.37 19.71
N TYR A 46 3.04 12.84 18.60
CA TYR A 46 4.41 12.46 18.38
C TYR A 46 4.93 13.30 17.21
N LEU A 47 5.92 14.15 17.46
CA LEU A 47 6.57 14.95 16.43
C LEU A 47 8.02 14.47 16.25
N TYR A 48 8.41 14.23 14.99
CA TYR A 48 9.76 13.83 14.61
C TYR A 48 10.25 14.59 13.37
N PRO A 49 11.53 14.97 13.26
CA PRO A 49 12.52 15.05 14.34
C PRO A 49 12.27 16.34 15.14
N SER A 50 12.08 16.24 16.45
CA SER A 50 11.89 17.41 17.31
C SER A 50 12.03 16.94 18.74
N GLY A 51 12.93 17.47 19.57
CA GLY A 51 13.01 17.12 20.99
C GLY A 51 14.06 16.07 21.35
N GLU A 52 14.06 15.65 22.61
CA GLU A 52 15.06 14.76 23.23
C GLU A 52 14.45 13.42 23.70
N ASP A 53 13.14 13.23 23.51
CA ASP A 53 12.47 12.00 23.95
C ASP A 53 12.93 10.81 23.10
N GLU A 54 12.88 9.64 23.72
CA GLU A 54 13.09 8.35 23.08
C GLU A 54 11.88 7.45 23.29
N LEU A 55 11.56 6.62 22.29
CA LEU A 55 10.39 5.75 22.29
C LEU A 55 10.72 4.40 21.67
N THR A 56 10.45 3.33 22.40
CA THR A 56 10.55 1.96 21.88
C THR A 56 9.32 1.62 21.02
N ILE A 57 9.48 0.67 20.10
CA ILE A 57 8.36 0.26 19.23
C ILE A 57 7.23 -0.42 20.01
N GLU A 58 7.56 -1.01 21.17
CA GLU A 58 6.61 -1.61 22.11
C GLU A 58 5.73 -0.56 22.80
N GLU A 59 6.27 0.62 23.09
CA GLU A 59 5.53 1.71 23.74
C GLU A 59 4.52 2.39 22.81
N SER A 60 4.80 2.43 21.50
CA SER A 60 3.85 2.95 20.50
C SER A 60 3.92 2.22 19.15
N PRO A 61 3.33 1.00 19.08
CA PRO A 61 3.28 0.23 17.84
C PRO A 61 2.56 0.97 16.71
N LYS A 62 1.53 1.76 17.04
CA LYS A 62 0.76 2.53 16.07
C LYS A 62 1.60 3.62 15.42
N PHE A 63 2.40 4.34 16.20
CA PHE A 63 3.31 5.35 15.68
C PHE A 63 4.35 4.72 14.74
N PHE A 64 4.99 3.63 15.16
CA PHE A 64 5.96 2.92 14.32
C PHE A 64 5.34 2.40 13.02
N SER A 65 4.13 1.84 13.09
CA SER A 65 3.39 1.39 11.91
C SER A 65 3.11 2.51 10.90
N LYS A 66 2.85 3.73 11.38
CA LYS A 66 2.66 4.90 10.52
C LYS A 66 3.98 5.37 9.90
N LEU A 67 5.09 5.31 10.64
CA LEU A 67 6.42 5.58 10.10
C LEU A 67 6.80 4.57 9.01
N ILE A 68 6.54 3.28 9.19
CA ILE A 68 6.78 2.22 8.18
C ILE A 68 6.07 2.58 6.88
N VAL A 69 4.77 2.88 6.95
CA VAL A 69 3.99 3.22 5.76
C VAL A 69 4.51 4.49 5.11
N GLN A 70 4.80 5.53 5.89
CA GLN A 70 5.33 6.77 5.34
C GLN A 70 6.69 6.55 4.67
N GLY A 71 7.58 5.76 5.27
CA GLY A 71 8.87 5.38 4.67
C GLY A 71 8.69 4.63 3.36
N PHE A 72 7.76 3.67 3.31
CA PHE A 72 7.43 2.93 2.09
C PHE A 72 6.86 3.85 1.00
N LEU A 73 5.95 4.77 1.36
CA LEU A 73 5.37 5.73 0.41
C LEU A 73 6.42 6.72 -0.10
N ASN A 74 7.31 7.23 0.77
CA ASN A 74 8.44 8.07 0.37
C ASN A 74 9.36 7.33 -0.61
N ARG A 75 9.61 6.04 -0.36
CA ARG A 75 10.37 5.18 -1.27
C ARG A 75 9.66 5.03 -2.61
N ALA A 76 8.35 4.81 -2.62
CA ALA A 76 7.57 4.70 -3.83
C ALA A 76 7.55 6.02 -4.64
N SER A 77 7.35 7.16 -3.99
CA SER A 77 7.27 8.47 -4.64
C SER A 77 8.59 8.93 -5.28
N SER A 78 9.72 8.33 -4.87
CA SER A 78 11.03 8.60 -5.48
C SER A 78 11.19 8.03 -6.89
N ASN A 79 10.18 7.30 -7.37
CA ASN A 79 10.15 6.61 -8.65
C ASN A 79 8.96 7.06 -9.49
N SER A 80 8.81 6.51 -10.69
CA SER A 80 7.65 6.70 -11.59
C SER A 80 6.32 6.15 -11.04
N PHE A 81 6.11 6.25 -9.72
CA PHE A 81 4.92 5.89 -9.01
C PHE A 81 4.26 7.11 -8.39
N LYS A 82 2.93 7.17 -8.54
CA LYS A 82 2.09 8.15 -7.86
C LYS A 82 1.54 7.56 -6.57
N VAL A 83 1.76 8.24 -5.46
CA VAL A 83 1.29 7.82 -4.14
C VAL A 83 0.02 8.56 -3.74
N PHE A 84 -0.89 7.86 -3.07
CA PHE A 84 -2.13 8.41 -2.52
C PHE A 84 -2.28 7.94 -1.09
N SER A 85 -2.31 8.89 -0.14
CA SER A 85 -2.49 8.61 1.28
C SER A 85 -3.94 8.87 1.66
N GLY A 86 -4.68 7.82 2.01
CA GLY A 86 -6.03 7.91 2.55
C GLY A 86 -6.06 7.65 4.05
N ARG A 87 -7.19 7.98 4.70
CA ARG A 87 -7.39 7.73 6.14
C ARG A 87 -7.22 6.25 6.52
N VAL A 88 -7.69 5.35 5.65
CA VAL A 88 -7.72 3.89 5.89
C VAL A 88 -6.78 3.14 4.96
N LEU A 89 -6.67 3.55 3.70
CA LEU A 89 -5.98 2.82 2.66
C LEU A 89 -4.98 3.73 1.94
N ASN A 90 -3.73 3.27 1.84
CA ASN A 90 -2.72 3.92 1.01
C ASN A 90 -2.64 3.21 -0.33
N SER A 91 -2.26 3.92 -1.38
CA SER A 91 -2.13 3.34 -2.71
C SER A 91 -0.91 3.87 -3.43
N VAL A 92 -0.27 3.00 -4.18
CA VAL A 92 0.90 3.29 -5.00
C VAL A 92 0.58 2.84 -6.42
N LEU A 93 0.67 3.73 -7.40
CA LEU A 93 0.34 3.44 -8.80
C LEU A 93 1.57 3.59 -9.68
N ASP A 94 1.87 2.58 -10.48
CA ASP A 94 2.92 2.65 -11.50
C ASP A 94 2.40 3.42 -12.70
N THR A 95 2.85 4.67 -12.86
CA THR A 95 2.41 5.53 -13.96
C THR A 95 3.29 5.38 -15.21
N SER A 96 4.35 4.57 -15.15
CA SER A 96 5.25 4.35 -16.29
C SER A 96 4.74 3.31 -17.29
N ASP A 97 3.88 2.39 -16.87
CA ASP A 97 3.46 1.25 -17.67
C ASP A 97 1.97 0.94 -17.44
N PRO A 98 1.06 1.61 -18.18
CA PRO A 98 -0.37 1.37 -18.10
C PRO A 98 -0.74 0.01 -18.70
N ILE A 99 -1.66 -0.72 -18.06
CA ILE A 99 -2.17 -2.01 -18.57
C ILE A 99 -3.15 -1.83 -19.74
N TYR A 100 -3.65 -0.61 -19.93
CA TYR A 100 -4.47 -0.19 -21.06
C TYR A 100 -4.27 1.31 -21.29
N GLU A 101 -4.08 1.71 -22.54
CA GLU A 101 -4.06 3.11 -22.95
C GLU A 101 -4.71 3.25 -24.33
N ASP A 102 -5.54 4.26 -24.49
CA ASP A 102 -5.96 4.78 -25.79
C ASP A 102 -6.01 6.31 -25.78
N GLU A 103 -6.64 6.93 -26.79
CA GLU A 103 -6.77 8.38 -26.92
C GLU A 103 -7.53 9.06 -25.77
N PHE A 104 -8.24 8.30 -24.92
CA PHE A 104 -9.19 8.83 -23.94
C PHE A 104 -8.92 8.41 -22.51
N ILE A 105 -8.41 7.20 -22.30
CA ILE A 105 -8.24 6.65 -20.95
C ILE A 105 -6.89 5.93 -20.83
N ARG A 106 -6.29 6.07 -19.65
CA ARG A 106 -5.17 5.25 -19.18
C ARG A 106 -5.61 4.45 -17.97
N VAL A 107 -5.20 3.19 -17.90
CA VAL A 107 -5.43 2.34 -16.72
C VAL A 107 -4.09 1.91 -16.18
N TYR A 108 -3.76 2.39 -14.98
CA TYR A 108 -2.52 2.08 -14.31
C TYR A 108 -2.67 0.92 -13.35
N LYS A 109 -1.60 0.13 -13.26
CA LYS A 109 -1.41 -0.89 -12.24
C LYS A 109 -0.86 -0.29 -10.96
N GLY A 110 -1.06 -0.96 -9.83
CA GLY A 110 -0.58 -0.49 -8.55
C GLY A 110 -0.87 -1.44 -7.41
N LEU A 111 -0.60 -0.95 -6.20
CA LEU A 111 -0.78 -1.64 -4.94
C LEU A 111 -1.65 -0.83 -3.98
N THR A 112 -2.46 -1.51 -3.18
CA THR A 112 -2.94 -1.00 -1.90
C THR A 112 -1.98 -1.43 -0.81
N ILE A 113 -1.74 -0.54 0.16
CA ILE A 113 -0.82 -0.77 1.26
C ILE A 113 -1.51 -0.40 2.57
N GLN A 114 -1.52 -1.34 3.51
CA GLN A 114 -2.02 -1.13 4.86
C GLN A 114 -1.00 -1.68 5.87
N PRO A 115 -0.62 -0.92 6.91
CA PRO A 115 0.23 -1.44 7.96
C PRO A 115 -0.55 -2.42 8.83
N ILE A 116 0.14 -3.44 9.31
CA ILE A 116 -0.31 -4.30 10.39
C ILE A 116 0.83 -4.50 11.37
N PHE A 117 0.48 -4.62 12.64
CA PHE A 117 1.38 -5.11 13.68
C PHE A 117 0.63 -6.15 14.50
N TRP A 118 1.36 -7.13 15.02
CA TRP A 118 0.80 -8.20 15.83
C TRP A 118 1.84 -8.62 16.88
N LYS A 119 1.34 -9.12 18.01
CA LYS A 119 2.19 -9.65 19.08
C LYS A 119 2.27 -11.17 18.92
N SER A 120 3.48 -11.70 18.80
CA SER A 120 3.76 -13.13 19.06
C SER A 120 4.16 -13.30 20.53
N GLU A 121 4.32 -14.54 20.99
CA GLU A 121 4.64 -14.85 22.40
C GLU A 121 5.84 -14.04 22.93
N GLU A 122 6.85 -13.81 22.09
CA GLU A 122 8.11 -13.19 22.51
C GLU A 122 8.35 -11.78 21.94
N SER A 123 7.56 -11.31 20.96
CA SER A 123 7.87 -10.04 20.31
C SER A 123 6.70 -9.37 19.59
N LEU A 124 6.81 -8.05 19.47
CA LEU A 124 5.98 -7.25 18.58
C LEU A 124 6.55 -7.32 17.16
N ASN A 125 5.70 -7.67 16.21
CA ASN A 125 6.02 -7.83 14.79
C ASN A 125 5.26 -6.80 13.94
N PHE A 126 5.80 -6.49 12.77
CA PHE A 126 5.22 -5.55 11.82
C PHE A 126 5.17 -6.15 10.42
N GLY A 127 4.24 -5.66 9.61
CA GLY A 127 4.13 -6.04 8.22
C GLY A 127 3.28 -5.08 7.41
N LEU A 128 3.29 -5.28 6.11
CA LEU A 128 2.42 -4.60 5.17
C LEU A 128 1.44 -5.61 4.59
N ILE A 129 0.14 -5.35 4.76
CA ILE A 129 -0.90 -5.98 3.94
C ILE A 129 -0.84 -5.31 2.58
N VAL A 130 -0.65 -6.11 1.54
CA VAL A 130 -0.53 -5.64 0.15
C VAL A 130 -1.60 -6.30 -0.70
N ASP A 131 -2.26 -5.51 -1.54
CA ASP A 131 -3.15 -6.04 -2.58
C ASP A 131 -2.95 -5.31 -3.91
N LEU A 132 -3.34 -5.94 -5.03
CA LEU A 132 -3.33 -5.30 -6.34
C LEU A 132 -4.42 -4.22 -6.40
N ARG A 133 -4.05 -3.09 -7.02
CA ARG A 133 -4.95 -2.00 -7.33
C ARG A 133 -4.85 -1.65 -8.81
N THR A 134 -5.96 -1.20 -9.38
CA THR A 134 -5.95 -0.46 -10.64
C THR A 134 -6.55 0.93 -10.45
N ARG A 135 -6.12 1.89 -11.25
CA ARG A 135 -6.77 3.19 -11.35
C ARG A 135 -6.79 3.65 -12.80
N ASN A 136 -7.97 4.02 -13.28
CA ASN A 136 -8.09 4.74 -14.53
C ASN A 136 -7.98 6.25 -14.37
N GLU A 137 -7.47 6.90 -15.40
CA GLU A 137 -7.36 8.34 -15.57
C GLU A 137 -7.87 8.70 -16.97
N PHE A 138 -8.78 9.66 -17.06
CA PHE A 138 -9.25 10.18 -18.34
C PHE A 138 -8.32 11.31 -18.81
N LYS A 139 -7.96 11.32 -20.09
CA LYS A 139 -7.08 12.33 -20.68
C LYS A 139 -7.80 13.68 -20.83
N GLU A 140 -7.04 14.77 -20.78
CA GLU A 140 -7.56 16.16 -20.82
C GLU A 140 -8.42 16.46 -22.05
N THR A 141 -8.15 15.81 -23.19
CA THR A 141 -8.94 15.94 -24.43
C THR A 141 -10.42 15.59 -24.24
N ILE A 142 -10.73 14.75 -23.25
CA ILE A 142 -12.10 14.45 -22.84
C ILE A 142 -12.56 15.39 -21.72
N LEU A 143 -11.71 15.70 -20.74
CA LEU A 143 -12.05 16.60 -19.62
C LEU A 143 -12.46 18.00 -20.11
N SER A 144 -11.86 18.48 -21.20
CA SER A 144 -12.21 19.76 -21.83
C SER A 144 -13.53 19.72 -22.60
N LYS A 145 -13.93 18.55 -23.11
CA LYS A 145 -15.22 18.33 -23.78
C LYS A 145 -16.35 18.00 -22.79
N ARG A 146 -16.02 17.65 -21.55
CA ARG A 146 -16.93 17.17 -20.51
C ARG A 146 -16.43 17.58 -19.14
N SER A 147 -16.81 18.79 -18.74
CA SER A 147 -16.42 19.42 -17.47
C SER A 147 -16.87 18.63 -16.23
N ASP A 148 -17.90 17.79 -16.36
CA ASP A 148 -18.41 16.86 -15.35
C ASP A 148 -17.41 15.74 -14.98
N LEU A 149 -16.38 15.52 -15.79
CA LEU A 149 -15.37 14.46 -15.56
C LEU A 149 -14.22 14.91 -14.65
N SER A 150 -14.01 16.22 -14.50
CA SER A 150 -12.93 16.79 -13.66
C SER A 150 -13.08 16.50 -12.17
N GLN A 151 -14.29 16.12 -11.73
CA GLN A 151 -14.64 15.82 -10.34
C GLN A 151 -14.85 14.32 -10.08
N LEU A 152 -14.61 13.45 -11.07
CA LEU A 152 -14.95 12.04 -10.88
C LEU A 152 -14.10 11.39 -9.79
N PRO A 153 -14.74 10.71 -8.81
CA PRO A 153 -14.02 9.91 -7.83
C PRO A 153 -13.28 8.77 -8.53
N SER A 154 -12.29 8.23 -7.82
CA SER A 154 -11.42 7.14 -8.29
C SER A 154 -12.18 6.05 -9.05
N ALA A 155 -11.55 5.56 -10.12
CA ALA A 155 -11.84 4.33 -10.85
C ALA A 155 -12.84 3.36 -10.20
N SER A 156 -14.04 3.30 -10.76
CA SER A 156 -15.00 2.20 -10.54
C SER A 156 -15.40 1.64 -11.90
N TYR A 157 -15.74 0.35 -11.97
CA TYR A 157 -16.29 -0.24 -13.19
C TYR A 157 -17.48 0.56 -13.72
N THR A 158 -18.28 1.12 -12.81
CA THR A 158 -19.41 2.00 -13.10
C THR A 158 -19.01 3.25 -13.89
N ASN A 159 -17.88 3.89 -13.55
CA ASN A 159 -17.41 5.06 -14.29
C ASN A 159 -16.93 4.69 -15.70
N ILE A 160 -16.30 3.53 -15.88
CA ILE A 160 -15.88 3.06 -17.21
C ILE A 160 -17.11 2.79 -18.08
N TYR A 161 -18.13 2.09 -17.56
CA TYR A 161 -19.38 1.86 -18.31
C TYR A 161 -20.14 3.14 -18.61
N LYS A 162 -20.21 4.07 -17.65
CA LYS A 162 -20.96 5.32 -17.82
C LYS A 162 -20.34 6.24 -18.87
N TYR A 163 -19.01 6.34 -18.88
CA TYR A 163 -18.31 7.35 -19.68
C TYR A 163 -17.59 6.79 -20.90
N TYR A 164 -17.43 5.46 -20.97
CA TYR A 164 -16.74 4.81 -22.08
C TYR A 164 -17.34 3.41 -22.40
N PRO A 165 -18.66 3.33 -22.65
CA PRO A 165 -19.41 2.07 -22.75
C PRO A 165 -18.91 1.15 -23.87
N GLU A 166 -18.52 1.71 -25.02
CA GLU A 166 -18.12 0.96 -26.22
C GLU A 166 -16.89 0.07 -25.98
N LYS A 167 -15.95 0.53 -25.15
CA LYS A 167 -14.74 -0.22 -24.79
C LYS A 167 -14.74 -0.75 -23.35
N ALA A 168 -15.83 -0.55 -22.61
CA ALA A 168 -15.89 -0.90 -21.19
C ALA A 168 -15.61 -2.39 -20.95
N SER A 169 -16.16 -3.27 -21.78
CA SER A 169 -15.93 -4.72 -21.69
C SER A 169 -14.44 -5.07 -21.83
N LEU A 170 -13.76 -4.51 -22.84
CA LEU A 170 -12.34 -4.71 -23.08
C LEU A 170 -11.49 -4.23 -21.90
N ILE A 171 -11.75 -3.02 -21.40
CA ILE A 171 -10.98 -2.43 -20.30
C ILE A 171 -11.18 -3.22 -19.01
N ILE A 172 -12.42 -3.60 -18.71
CA ILE A 172 -12.74 -4.39 -17.52
C ILE A 172 -12.10 -5.78 -17.62
N ASP A 173 -12.07 -6.38 -18.80
CA ASP A 173 -11.36 -7.65 -19.00
C ASP A 173 -9.87 -7.53 -18.76
N LYS A 174 -9.23 -6.43 -19.20
CA LYS A 174 -7.82 -6.15 -18.86
C LYS A 174 -7.61 -6.00 -17.36
N ILE A 175 -8.51 -5.29 -16.66
CA ILE A 175 -8.45 -5.14 -15.20
C ILE A 175 -8.60 -6.51 -14.52
N LYS A 176 -9.62 -7.29 -14.88
CA LYS A 176 -9.87 -8.61 -14.30
C LYS A 176 -8.72 -9.58 -14.54
N ILE A 177 -8.13 -9.54 -15.74
CA ILE A 177 -6.92 -10.31 -16.03
C ILE A 177 -5.79 -9.89 -15.11
N TYR A 178 -5.59 -8.58 -14.93
CA TYR A 178 -4.54 -8.04 -14.06
C TYR A 178 -4.75 -8.34 -12.57
N THR A 179 -5.98 -8.22 -12.05
CA THR A 179 -6.29 -8.48 -10.63
C THR A 179 -6.39 -9.96 -10.29
N GLY A 180 -6.36 -10.85 -11.30
CA GLY A 180 -6.54 -12.29 -11.14
C GLY A 180 -8.01 -12.70 -10.98
N GLU A 181 -8.96 -11.78 -11.20
CA GLU A 181 -10.40 -12.10 -11.26
C GLU A 181 -10.77 -12.95 -12.49
N ARG A 182 -9.93 -12.93 -13.54
CA ARG A 182 -10.10 -13.73 -14.76
C ARG A 182 -8.74 -14.22 -15.26
N LEU A 183 -8.62 -15.50 -15.62
CA LEU A 183 -7.45 -16.03 -16.33
C LEU A 183 -7.80 -16.21 -17.81
N SER A 184 -6.91 -15.80 -18.72
CA SER A 184 -7.11 -16.04 -20.16
C SER A 184 -6.81 -17.50 -20.51
N GLY A 185 -7.73 -18.16 -21.24
CA GLY A 185 -7.43 -19.42 -21.94
C GLY A 185 -7.47 -20.72 -21.14
N ILE A 186 -7.98 -20.74 -19.90
CA ILE A 186 -7.99 -21.97 -19.09
C ILE A 186 -9.41 -22.53 -18.96
N SER A 187 -9.71 -23.57 -19.72
CA SER A 187 -10.93 -24.38 -19.62
C SER A 187 -10.70 -25.59 -18.71
N PHE A 188 -10.57 -25.43 -17.39
CA PHE A 188 -10.45 -26.57 -16.46
C PHE A 188 -11.01 -26.28 -15.05
N GLN A 189 -11.27 -27.35 -14.29
CA GLN A 189 -12.00 -27.40 -13.01
C GLN A 189 -11.76 -26.21 -12.05
N LYS A 190 -12.85 -25.67 -11.50
CA LYS A 190 -12.94 -24.42 -10.70
C LYS A 190 -11.89 -24.25 -9.58
N ARG A 191 -11.39 -25.33 -8.97
CA ARG A 191 -10.38 -25.25 -7.87
C ARG A 191 -8.99 -24.86 -8.37
N LYS A 192 -8.52 -25.47 -9.46
CA LYS A 192 -7.18 -25.21 -10.01
C LYS A 192 -7.03 -23.77 -10.53
N ILE A 193 -8.09 -23.24 -11.15
CA ILE A 193 -8.18 -21.84 -11.58
C ILE A 193 -7.97 -20.87 -10.41
N ARG A 194 -8.45 -21.21 -9.20
CA ARG A 194 -8.35 -20.32 -8.03
C ARG A 194 -6.92 -20.23 -7.49
N GLU A 195 -6.20 -21.35 -7.46
CA GLU A 195 -4.79 -21.37 -7.03
C GLU A 195 -3.88 -20.66 -8.04
N ASP A 196 -4.08 -20.93 -9.33
CA ASP A 196 -3.33 -20.25 -10.40
C ASP A 196 -3.58 -18.74 -10.40
N ALA A 197 -4.83 -18.30 -10.16
CA ALA A 197 -5.18 -16.89 -10.06
C ALA A 197 -4.52 -16.20 -8.86
N LEU A 198 -4.50 -16.87 -7.69
CA LEU A 198 -3.83 -16.36 -6.50
C LEU A 198 -2.31 -16.26 -6.71
N LYS A 199 -1.71 -17.24 -7.38
CA LYS A 199 -0.29 -17.23 -7.72
C LYS A 199 0.05 -16.07 -8.66
N VAL A 200 -0.70 -15.91 -9.75
CA VAL A 200 -0.51 -14.79 -10.70
C VAL A 200 -0.65 -13.44 -10.00
N LYS A 201 -1.66 -13.31 -9.13
CA LYS A 201 -1.87 -12.11 -8.32
C LYS A 201 -0.67 -11.83 -7.41
N PHE A 202 -0.14 -12.88 -6.78
CA PHE A 202 1.03 -12.81 -5.91
C PHE A 202 2.29 -12.38 -6.66
N ASP A 203 2.60 -13.04 -7.79
CA ASP A 203 3.78 -12.74 -8.59
C ASP A 203 3.79 -11.27 -9.04
N ARG A 204 2.63 -10.72 -9.42
CA ARG A 204 2.48 -9.31 -9.79
C ARG A 204 2.66 -8.36 -8.61
N MET A 205 2.18 -8.70 -7.43
CA MET A 205 2.43 -7.89 -6.22
C MET A 205 3.94 -7.84 -5.93
N VAL A 206 4.61 -8.99 -5.98
CA VAL A 206 6.05 -9.10 -5.75
C VAL A 206 6.83 -8.32 -6.80
N GLU A 207 6.45 -8.39 -8.08
CA GLU A 207 7.08 -7.61 -9.16
C GLU A 207 7.02 -6.11 -8.88
N LEU A 208 5.84 -5.59 -8.52
CA LEU A 208 5.66 -4.18 -8.19
C LEU A 208 6.44 -3.78 -6.93
N LEU A 209 6.43 -4.61 -5.89
CA LEU A 209 7.23 -4.38 -4.68
C LEU A 209 8.73 -4.33 -5.01
N LYS A 210 9.23 -5.25 -5.85
CA LYS A 210 10.62 -5.26 -6.31
C LYS A 210 10.98 -3.97 -7.03
N LYS A 211 10.10 -3.51 -7.94
CA LYS A 211 10.29 -2.25 -8.68
C LYS A 211 10.32 -1.04 -7.74
N ILE A 212 9.40 -0.95 -6.77
CA ILE A 212 9.36 0.14 -5.78
C ILE A 212 10.63 0.16 -4.92
N LEU A 213 11.09 -1.00 -4.49
CA LEU A 213 12.23 -1.13 -3.57
C LEU A 213 13.59 -1.10 -4.29
N HIS A 214 13.63 -1.08 -5.62
CA HIS A 214 14.82 -1.28 -6.45
C HIS A 214 15.57 -2.56 -6.11
N PHE A 215 14.84 -3.67 -6.09
CA PHE A 215 15.40 -4.99 -5.80
C PHE A 215 16.37 -5.45 -6.87
N ASN A 216 17.46 -6.09 -6.44
CA ASN A 216 18.26 -6.96 -7.28
C ASN A 216 17.68 -8.39 -7.22
N PRO A 217 17.66 -9.17 -8.32
CA PRO A 217 16.99 -10.48 -8.37
C PRO A 217 17.42 -11.49 -7.30
N ASP A 218 18.65 -11.36 -6.79
CA ASP A 218 19.27 -12.29 -5.83
C ASP A 218 18.97 -11.98 -4.35
N MET A 219 18.23 -10.92 -4.05
CA MET A 219 17.90 -10.56 -2.67
C MET A 219 16.58 -11.23 -2.24
N GLU A 220 16.45 -11.54 -0.95
CA GLU A 220 15.17 -12.02 -0.35
C GLU A 220 14.39 -10.91 0.37
N LYS A 221 15.02 -9.75 0.59
CA LYS A 221 14.49 -8.62 1.34
C LYS A 221 14.85 -7.27 0.71
N GLY A 222 13.92 -6.33 0.74
CA GLY A 222 14.09 -4.99 0.18
C GLY A 222 14.18 -3.97 1.27
N LYS A 223 15.03 -2.98 1.07
CA LYS A 223 15.31 -1.97 2.10
C LYS A 223 14.64 -0.66 1.74
N PHE A 224 14.16 0.03 2.75
CA PHE A 224 13.75 1.41 2.64
C PHE A 224 14.00 2.14 3.95
N ARG A 225 14.06 3.47 3.88
CA ARG A 225 14.28 4.32 5.06
C ARG A 225 12.95 4.86 5.56
N LEU A 226 12.80 4.86 6.88
CA LEU A 226 11.74 5.57 7.57
C LEU A 226 11.98 7.09 7.48
N PRO A 227 10.98 7.93 7.80
CA PRO A 227 11.20 9.36 8.01
C PRO A 227 12.33 9.65 9.02
N THR A 228 12.58 8.71 9.94
CA THR A 228 13.65 8.75 10.93
C THR A 228 15.05 8.43 10.41
N GLN A 229 15.21 8.24 9.09
CA GLN A 229 16.43 7.74 8.44
C GLN A 229 16.83 6.31 8.82
N GLN A 230 16.18 5.71 9.82
CA GLN A 230 16.35 4.30 10.16
C GLN A 230 16.00 3.42 8.97
N GLU A 231 16.86 2.45 8.70
CA GLU A 231 16.60 1.45 7.67
C GLU A 231 15.68 0.36 8.22
N VAL A 232 14.77 -0.12 7.38
CA VAL A 232 13.96 -1.31 7.65
C VAL A 232 14.00 -2.23 6.44
N SER A 233 13.76 -3.52 6.65
CA SER A 233 13.70 -4.52 5.59
C SER A 233 12.29 -5.07 5.42
N LEU A 234 11.75 -5.05 4.20
CA LEU A 234 10.55 -5.78 3.81
C LEU A 234 10.95 -7.16 3.27
N LEU A 235 10.42 -8.22 3.86
CA LEU A 235 10.61 -9.58 3.36
C LEU A 235 9.62 -9.83 2.22
N LEU A 236 10.11 -10.23 1.04
CA LEU A 236 9.25 -10.56 -0.12
C LEU A 236 8.74 -12.01 -0.08
N LYS A 237 8.43 -12.48 1.12
CA LYS A 237 7.82 -13.78 1.38
C LYS A 237 6.58 -13.53 2.23
N PRO A 238 5.39 -13.97 1.80
CA PRO A 238 4.18 -13.78 2.58
C PRO A 238 4.30 -14.63 3.84
N CYS A 239 3.82 -14.11 4.97
CA CYS A 239 3.62 -14.91 6.15
C CYS A 239 2.13 -15.22 6.34
N GLU A 240 1.84 -16.44 6.79
CA GLU A 240 0.53 -16.73 7.34
C GLU A 240 0.47 -16.19 8.77
N ILE A 241 -0.49 -15.29 9.02
CA ILE A 241 -0.83 -14.90 10.39
C ILE A 241 -2.06 -15.69 10.80
N LEU A 242 -1.89 -16.51 11.84
CA LEU A 242 -3.02 -17.06 12.58
C LEU A 242 -3.64 -15.91 13.39
N MET A 243 -4.68 -15.30 12.85
CA MET A 243 -5.54 -14.46 13.68
C MET A 243 -6.33 -15.40 14.60
N VAL A 244 -5.94 -15.45 15.87
CA VAL A 244 -6.75 -16.09 16.90
C VAL A 244 -7.95 -15.17 17.11
N GLU A 245 -9.14 -15.65 16.74
CA GLU A 245 -10.38 -14.98 17.16
C GLU A 245 -10.37 -14.99 18.70
N GLU A 246 -10.45 -13.81 19.33
CA GLU A 246 -10.77 -13.75 20.76
C GLU A 246 -12.07 -14.52 20.96
N ILE A 247 -12.00 -15.63 21.69
CA ILE A 247 -13.19 -16.29 22.23
C ILE A 247 -13.73 -15.31 23.27
N THR A 248 -14.77 -14.58 22.88
CA THR A 248 -15.56 -13.69 23.75
C THR A 248 -16.12 -14.44 24.96
#